data_AF-D1JHW8-F1
#
_entry.id   AF-D1JHW8-F1
#
_cell.length_a   1.000
_cell.length_b   1.000
_cell.length_c   1.000
_cell.angle_alpha   90.00
_cell.angle_beta   90.00
_cell.angle_gamma   90.00
#
_symmetry.space_group_name_H-M   'P 1'
#
loop_
_entity.id
_entity.type
_entity.pdbx_description
1 polymer ?
#
loop_
_entity_poly.entity_id
_entity_poly.type
_entity_poly.pdbx_seq_one_letter_code
_entity_poly.pdbx_strand_id
1 'polypeptide(L)'
;MRYKWEKYNWWIYCVIIAIAVFLILYCCYPNTDQDNARYILSAISQGLAAILALVFTITLVVSQMTRRYTAMDKIIFRLETIFLMIVFGIGVVTPLLVLKFGFWGQSVNLSIAVAVFCVFSLLPFLKGVNRVLKYEFGVNALYREIMVAIESGIGESIDTGELTEIGERAVMEAPENTVVTIIRFLSQIGKKCAEKGLGDKTYWIVYKLSDIGVKSVGKGFEEASFFAVQGLKDVGVEAAKNRLKSLFEPANVAIDGLKDIGAKAAEKGLKKGDITIRATEGLRDIGMKLGDKYLAVKGLWCLGAFVMEYLPEQVDHVIQNLREMEKEIGKEALMSWGKNCIQDHPNLKSSFEEFKRRYNEG
;
A
#
# COMPACT_ATOMS: atom_id res chain seq x y z
N MET A 1 -4.19 7.77 -12.95
CA MET A 1 -5.45 7.36 -13.63
C MET A 1 -5.62 5.83 -13.77
N ARG A 2 -4.56 5.04 -13.94
CA ARG A 2 -4.63 3.56 -14.10
C ARG A 2 -5.43 2.82 -13.02
N TYR A 3 -5.30 3.21 -11.74
CA TYR A 3 -5.97 2.53 -10.63
C TYR A 3 -7.50 2.73 -10.60
N LYS A 4 -8.01 3.89 -11.07
CA LYS A 4 -9.46 4.06 -11.20
C LYS A 4 -10.02 3.05 -12.21
N TRP A 5 -9.28 2.79 -13.29
CA TRP A 5 -9.67 1.89 -14.36
C TRP A 5 -9.83 0.43 -13.90
N GLU A 6 -8.86 -0.12 -13.15
CA GLU A 6 -8.95 -1.50 -12.65
C GLU A 6 -10.16 -1.74 -11.73
N LYS A 7 -10.58 -0.72 -10.98
CA LYS A 7 -11.76 -0.81 -10.11
C LYS A 7 -13.06 -0.86 -10.91
N TYR A 8 -13.16 -0.12 -12.02
CA TYR A 8 -14.36 -0.11 -12.87
C TYR A 8 -14.48 -1.35 -13.76
N ASN A 9 -13.37 -2.02 -14.06
CA ASN A 9 -13.36 -3.20 -14.94
C ASN A 9 -14.32 -4.31 -14.45
N TRP A 10 -14.38 -4.57 -13.15
CA TRP A 10 -15.25 -5.61 -12.60
C TRP A 10 -16.74 -5.34 -12.84
N TRP A 11 -17.17 -4.08 -12.72
CA TRP A 11 -18.55 -3.69 -12.99
C TRP A 11 -18.88 -3.83 -14.47
N ILE A 12 -17.95 -3.45 -15.35
CA ILE A 12 -18.10 -3.60 -16.80
C ILE A 12 -18.25 -5.07 -17.16
N TYR A 13 -17.45 -5.98 -16.58
CA TYR A 13 -17.61 -7.42 -16.81
C TYR A 13 -18.99 -7.93 -16.36
N CYS A 14 -19.51 -7.46 -15.22
CA CYS A 14 -20.85 -7.84 -14.78
C CYS A 14 -21.93 -7.40 -15.78
N VAL A 15 -21.81 -6.18 -16.33
CA VAL A 15 -22.74 -5.65 -17.36
C VAL A 15 -22.63 -6.47 -18.65
N ILE A 16 -21.42 -6.76 -19.13
CA ILE A 16 -21.20 -7.55 -20.35
C ILE A 16 -21.83 -8.94 -20.21
N ILE A 17 -21.61 -9.63 -19.08
CA ILE A 17 -22.20 -10.95 -18.81
C ILE A 17 -23.72 -10.87 -18.82
N ALA A 18 -24.31 -9.86 -18.16
CA ALA A 18 -25.76 -9.68 -18.12
C ALA A 18 -26.37 -9.43 -19.52
N ILE A 19 -25.72 -8.59 -20.34
CA ILE A 19 -26.13 -8.34 -21.73
C ILE A 19 -25.99 -9.60 -22.56
N ALA A 20 -24.90 -10.35 -22.42
CA ALA A 20 -24.70 -11.60 -23.16
C ALA A 20 -25.79 -12.63 -22.82
N VAL A 21 -26.09 -12.80 -21.52
CA VAL A 21 -27.19 -13.67 -21.08
C VAL A 21 -28.53 -13.20 -21.64
N PHE A 22 -28.81 -11.89 -21.61
CA PHE A 22 -30.02 -11.33 -22.19
C PHE A 22 -30.15 -11.65 -23.68
N LEU A 23 -29.09 -11.43 -24.46
CA LEU A 23 -29.07 -11.70 -25.90
C LEU A 23 -29.22 -13.19 -26.22
N ILE A 24 -28.55 -14.08 -25.47
CA ILE A 24 -28.67 -15.53 -25.64
C ILE A 24 -30.11 -15.97 -25.36
N LEU A 25 -30.71 -15.51 -24.27
CA LEU A 25 -32.11 -15.84 -23.96
C LEU A 25 -33.07 -15.25 -24.99
N TYR A 26 -32.83 -14.02 -25.45
CA TYR A 26 -33.64 -13.37 -26.46
C TYR A 26 -33.60 -14.10 -27.82
N CYS A 27 -32.42 -14.54 -28.26
CA CYS A 27 -32.24 -15.19 -29.56
C CYS A 27 -32.57 -16.69 -29.55
N CYS A 28 -32.20 -17.42 -28.49
CA CYS A 28 -32.26 -18.88 -28.49
C CYS A 28 -33.50 -19.45 -27.78
N TYR A 29 -34.08 -18.72 -26.83
CA TYR A 29 -35.18 -19.22 -25.98
C TYR A 29 -36.24 -18.13 -25.74
N PRO A 30 -37.06 -17.79 -26.76
CA PRO A 30 -38.24 -16.96 -26.54
C PRO A 30 -39.19 -17.70 -25.60
N ASN A 31 -39.25 -17.25 -24.34
CA ASN A 31 -39.97 -17.92 -23.28
C ASN A 31 -41.49 -17.76 -23.48
N THR A 32 -42.15 -18.76 -24.04
CA THR A 32 -43.58 -18.71 -24.42
C THR A 32 -44.53 -19.37 -23.42
N ASP A 33 -44.02 -20.11 -22.43
CA ASP A 33 -44.86 -20.81 -21.46
C ASP A 33 -45.12 -19.97 -20.20
N GLN A 34 -46.39 -19.61 -19.99
CA GLN A 34 -46.83 -18.71 -18.93
C GLN A 34 -46.65 -19.30 -17.54
N ASP A 35 -46.86 -20.61 -17.36
CA ASP A 35 -46.79 -21.23 -16.04
C ASP A 35 -45.34 -21.30 -15.57
N ASN A 36 -44.43 -21.71 -16.47
CA ASN A 36 -42.99 -21.69 -16.20
C ASN A 36 -42.46 -20.29 -15.89
N ALA A 37 -42.93 -19.27 -16.62
CA ALA A 37 -42.55 -17.88 -16.37
C ALA A 37 -42.93 -17.41 -14.96
N ARG A 38 -44.10 -17.81 -14.43
CA ARG A 38 -44.53 -17.45 -13.08
C ARG A 38 -43.61 -18.01 -12.01
N TYR A 39 -43.26 -19.29 -12.12
CA TYR A 39 -42.35 -19.93 -11.17
C TYR A 39 -40.96 -19.29 -11.19
N ILE A 40 -40.41 -19.03 -12.38
CA ILE A 40 -39.08 -18.40 -12.53
C ILE A 40 -39.06 -16.99 -11.93
N LEU A 41 -40.04 -16.14 -12.25
CA LEU A 41 -40.10 -14.77 -11.73
C LEU A 41 -40.26 -14.74 -10.21
N SER A 42 -41.08 -15.63 -9.64
CA SER A 42 -41.25 -15.75 -8.20
C SER A 42 -39.96 -16.19 -7.52
N ALA A 43 -39.30 -17.23 -8.05
CA ALA A 43 -38.04 -17.73 -7.53
C ALA A 43 -36.91 -16.69 -7.59
N ILE A 44 -36.82 -15.91 -8.68
CA ILE A 44 -35.84 -14.82 -8.81
C ILE A 44 -36.05 -13.77 -7.73
N SER A 45 -37.29 -13.30 -7.54
CA SER A 45 -37.58 -12.26 -6.55
C SER A 45 -37.23 -12.72 -5.14
N GLN A 46 -37.65 -13.93 -4.76
CA GLN A 46 -37.35 -14.53 -3.45
C GLN A 46 -35.85 -14.76 -3.24
N GLY A 47 -35.16 -15.31 -4.25
CA GLY A 47 -33.72 -15.58 -4.19
C GLY A 47 -32.90 -14.30 -4.05
N LEU A 48 -33.19 -13.27 -4.85
CA LEU A 48 -32.50 -11.98 -4.76
C LEU A 48 -32.78 -11.27 -3.43
N ALA A 49 -34.00 -11.35 -2.91
CA ALA A 49 -34.35 -10.78 -1.62
C ALA A 49 -33.58 -11.47 -0.47
N ALA A 50 -33.48 -12.81 -0.50
CA ALA A 50 -32.72 -13.58 0.48
C ALA A 50 -31.22 -13.25 0.43
N ILE A 51 -30.64 -13.16 -0.77
CA ILE A 51 -29.24 -12.79 -0.98
C ILE A 51 -28.97 -11.38 -0.46
N LEU A 52 -29.82 -10.41 -0.82
CA LEU A 52 -29.69 -9.03 -0.36
C LEU A 52 -29.74 -8.96 1.17
N ALA A 53 -30.72 -9.63 1.79
CA ALA A 53 -30.86 -9.68 3.24
C ALA A 53 -29.60 -10.26 3.89
N LEU A 54 -29.09 -11.39 3.39
CA LEU A 54 -27.89 -12.03 3.93
C LEU A 54 -26.66 -11.14 3.82
N VAL A 55 -26.40 -10.58 2.65
CA VAL A 55 -25.23 -9.72 2.41
C VAL A 55 -25.30 -8.46 3.28
N PHE A 56 -26.49 -7.87 3.41
CA PHE A 56 -26.72 -6.71 4.25
C PHE A 56 -26.52 -7.04 5.74
N THR A 57 -27.06 -8.16 6.22
CA THR A 57 -26.88 -8.62 7.60
C THR A 57 -25.41 -8.88 7.92
N ILE A 58 -24.67 -9.59 7.06
CA ILE A 58 -23.23 -9.81 7.27
C ILE A 58 -22.47 -8.48 7.30
N THR A 59 -22.77 -7.58 6.37
CA THR A 59 -22.13 -6.25 6.33
C THR A 59 -22.41 -5.45 7.60
N LEU A 60 -23.64 -5.49 8.12
CA LEU A 60 -24.01 -4.87 9.39
C LEU A 60 -23.29 -5.49 10.58
N VAL A 61 -23.28 -6.82 10.70
CA VAL A 61 -22.60 -7.53 11.80
C VAL A 61 -21.13 -7.18 11.82
N VAL A 62 -20.46 -7.22 10.66
CA VAL A 62 -19.04 -6.89 10.55
C VAL A 62 -18.79 -5.41 10.89
N SER A 63 -19.67 -4.51 10.44
CA SER A 63 -19.59 -3.10 10.82
C SER A 63 -19.75 -2.89 12.33
N GLN A 64 -20.63 -3.65 12.99
CA GLN A 64 -20.85 -3.57 14.44
C GLN A 64 -19.64 -4.12 15.22
N MET A 65 -19.07 -5.24 14.78
CA MET A 65 -17.87 -5.84 15.40
C MET A 65 -16.66 -4.91 15.35
N THR A 66 -16.60 -4.04 14.35
CA THR A 66 -15.52 -3.06 14.18
C THR A 66 -15.58 -1.90 15.20
N ARG A 67 -16.62 -1.85 16.06
CA ARG A 67 -16.79 -0.92 17.21
C ARG A 67 -16.61 0.57 16.91
N ARG A 68 -16.73 1.00 15.65
CA ARG A 68 -16.69 2.41 15.27
C ARG A 68 -17.98 2.77 14.54
N TYR A 69 -18.80 3.63 15.13
CA TYR A 69 -19.99 4.18 14.48
C TYR A 69 -19.67 4.85 13.14
N THR A 70 -18.47 5.41 12.99
CA THR A 70 -17.95 5.96 11.72
C THR A 70 -17.66 4.91 10.64
N ALA A 71 -17.49 3.63 11.01
CA ALA A 71 -17.31 2.54 10.05
C ALA A 71 -18.59 2.22 9.31
N MET A 72 -19.71 2.23 10.04
CA MET A 72 -21.04 2.01 9.48
C MET A 72 -21.35 3.07 8.43
N ASP A 73 -21.04 4.33 8.74
CA ASP A 73 -21.31 5.43 7.82
C ASP A 73 -20.53 5.27 6.50
N LYS A 74 -19.25 4.93 6.62
CA LYS A 74 -18.33 4.81 5.48
C LYS A 74 -18.55 3.56 4.62
N ILE A 75 -19.02 2.46 5.20
CA ILE A 75 -19.29 1.21 4.48
C ILE A 75 -20.70 1.23 3.86
N ILE A 76 -21.72 1.60 4.65
CA ILE A 76 -23.13 1.50 4.24
C ILE A 76 -23.53 2.67 3.34
N PHE A 77 -23.16 3.90 3.69
CA PHE A 77 -23.51 5.07 2.88
C PHE A 77 -22.50 5.35 1.75
N ARG A 78 -21.65 4.37 1.43
CA ARG A 78 -20.85 4.44 0.22
C ARG A 78 -21.78 4.42 -0.98
N LEU A 79 -21.58 5.36 -1.90
CA LEU A 79 -22.39 5.48 -3.12
C LEU A 79 -22.46 4.17 -3.93
N GLU A 80 -21.39 3.35 -3.87
CA GLU A 80 -21.34 2.00 -4.47
C GLU A 80 -22.31 1.02 -3.82
N THR A 81 -22.40 1.04 -2.48
CA THR A 81 -23.31 0.18 -1.71
C THR A 81 -24.75 0.62 -1.93
N ILE A 82 -25.02 1.92 -1.88
CA ILE A 82 -26.36 2.49 -2.14
C ILE A 82 -26.81 2.13 -3.56
N PHE A 83 -25.93 2.30 -4.55
CA PHE A 83 -26.21 1.92 -5.93
C PHE A 83 -26.55 0.43 -6.05
N LEU A 84 -25.75 -0.44 -5.43
CA LEU A 84 -26.02 -1.88 -5.41
C LEU A 84 -27.36 -2.21 -4.74
N MET A 85 -27.68 -1.58 -3.61
CA MET A 85 -28.95 -1.76 -2.92
C MET A 85 -30.14 -1.35 -3.79
N ILE A 86 -30.03 -0.24 -4.53
CA ILE A 86 -31.07 0.21 -5.46
C ILE A 86 -31.22 -0.78 -6.61
N VAL A 87 -30.11 -1.23 -7.21
CA VAL A 87 -30.11 -2.23 -8.29
C VAL A 87 -30.77 -3.53 -7.82
N PHE A 88 -30.42 -4.03 -6.63
CA PHE A 88 -31.03 -5.22 -6.06
C PHE A 88 -32.52 -5.00 -5.75
N GLY A 89 -32.89 -3.84 -5.23
CA GLY A 89 -34.30 -3.48 -5.02
C GLY A 89 -35.10 -3.53 -6.31
N ILE A 90 -34.56 -2.98 -7.41
CA ILE A 90 -35.14 -3.10 -8.75
C ILE A 90 -35.22 -4.57 -9.16
N GLY A 91 -34.13 -5.33 -9.01
CA GLY A 91 -34.09 -6.76 -9.35
C GLY A 91 -35.11 -7.61 -8.60
N VAL A 92 -35.46 -7.25 -7.35
CA VAL A 92 -36.49 -7.93 -6.55
C VAL A 92 -37.90 -7.51 -6.99
N VAL A 93 -38.11 -6.21 -7.25
CA VAL A 93 -39.43 -5.63 -7.57
C VAL A 93 -39.86 -5.90 -9.02
N THR A 94 -38.93 -5.84 -9.98
CA THR A 94 -39.24 -6.03 -11.41
C THR A 94 -39.96 -7.35 -11.70
N PRO A 95 -39.50 -8.54 -11.22
CA PRO A 95 -40.22 -9.78 -11.42
C PRO A 95 -41.65 -9.76 -10.86
N LEU A 96 -41.87 -9.12 -9.71
CA LEU A 96 -43.19 -8.99 -9.08
C LEU A 96 -44.13 -8.10 -9.89
N LEU A 97 -43.60 -7.01 -10.47
CA LEU A 97 -44.39 -6.15 -11.36
C LEU A 97 -44.77 -6.89 -12.64
N VAL A 98 -43.84 -7.67 -13.22
CA VAL A 98 -44.13 -8.49 -14.41
C VAL A 98 -45.23 -9.50 -14.12
N LEU A 99 -45.20 -10.15 -12.96
CA LEU A 99 -46.25 -11.06 -12.50
C LEU A 99 -47.62 -10.36 -12.40
N LYS A 100 -47.66 -9.13 -11.89
CA LYS A 100 -48.90 -8.37 -11.69
C LYS A 100 -49.51 -7.84 -12.99
N PHE A 101 -48.68 -7.33 -13.91
CA PHE A 101 -49.14 -6.67 -15.13
C PHE A 101 -49.24 -7.61 -16.35
N GLY A 102 -48.66 -8.82 -16.27
CA GLY A 102 -48.82 -9.84 -17.31
C GLY A 102 -47.99 -9.62 -18.57
N PHE A 103 -46.87 -8.89 -18.49
CA PHE A 103 -45.95 -8.67 -19.62
C PHE A 103 -44.96 -9.83 -19.78
N TRP A 104 -45.42 -11.00 -20.23
CA TRP A 104 -44.66 -12.26 -20.14
C TRP A 104 -43.45 -12.39 -21.09
N GLY A 105 -43.48 -11.79 -22.29
CA GLY A 105 -42.47 -12.04 -23.33
C GLY A 105 -41.06 -11.55 -22.98
N GLN A 106 -40.78 -10.27 -23.25
CA GLN A 106 -39.43 -9.72 -23.07
C GLN A 106 -39.04 -9.52 -21.60
N SER A 107 -40.03 -9.35 -20.71
CA SER A 107 -39.79 -8.97 -19.33
C SER A 107 -39.23 -10.11 -18.47
N VAL A 108 -39.50 -11.37 -18.83
CA VAL A 108 -38.91 -12.54 -18.15
C VAL A 108 -37.42 -12.61 -18.43
N ASN A 109 -37.02 -12.49 -19.70
CA ASN A 109 -35.61 -12.49 -20.10
C ASN A 109 -34.85 -11.30 -19.47
N LEU A 110 -35.48 -10.13 -19.42
CA LEU A 110 -34.92 -8.97 -18.72
C LEU A 110 -34.76 -9.23 -17.22
N SER A 111 -35.75 -9.84 -16.56
CA SER A 111 -35.69 -10.18 -15.14
C SER A 111 -34.56 -11.16 -14.83
N ILE A 112 -34.36 -12.17 -15.67
CA ILE A 112 -33.24 -13.11 -15.56
C ILE A 112 -31.90 -12.38 -15.72
N ALA A 113 -31.78 -11.52 -16.74
CA ALA A 113 -30.55 -10.77 -16.98
C ALA A 113 -30.20 -9.83 -15.82
N VAL A 114 -31.21 -9.14 -15.25
CA VAL A 114 -31.05 -8.30 -14.06
C VAL A 114 -30.64 -9.13 -12.85
N ALA A 115 -31.24 -10.32 -12.66
CA ALA A 115 -30.86 -11.21 -11.57
C ALA A 115 -29.41 -11.68 -11.68
N VAL A 116 -28.97 -12.06 -12.88
CA VAL A 116 -27.58 -12.42 -13.17
C VAL A 116 -26.65 -11.24 -12.84
N PHE A 117 -26.99 -10.03 -13.29
CA PHE A 117 -26.22 -8.84 -12.95
C PHE A 117 -26.11 -8.64 -11.43
N CYS A 118 -27.22 -8.75 -10.71
CA CYS A 118 -27.26 -8.62 -9.25
C CYS A 118 -26.30 -9.62 -8.60
N VAL A 119 -26.38 -10.92 -8.93
CA VAL A 119 -25.51 -11.95 -8.35
C VAL A 119 -24.04 -11.68 -8.65
N PHE A 120 -23.66 -11.37 -9.89
CA PHE A 120 -22.25 -11.12 -10.23
C PHE A 120 -21.71 -9.83 -9.61
N SER A 121 -22.55 -8.80 -9.45
CA SER A 121 -22.16 -7.53 -8.82
C SER A 121 -21.83 -7.66 -7.32
N LEU A 122 -22.18 -8.78 -6.68
CA LEU A 122 -21.74 -9.07 -5.32
C LEU A 122 -20.22 -9.28 -5.21
N LEU A 123 -19.58 -9.82 -6.24
CA LEU A 123 -18.14 -10.07 -6.21
C LEU A 123 -17.31 -8.77 -6.04
N PRO A 124 -17.47 -7.73 -6.90
CA PRO A 124 -16.76 -6.47 -6.69
C PRO A 124 -17.18 -5.78 -5.39
N PHE A 125 -18.43 -5.93 -4.96
CA PHE A 125 -18.90 -5.39 -3.68
C PHE A 125 -18.18 -6.02 -2.48
N LEU A 126 -18.20 -7.35 -2.37
CA LEU A 126 -17.56 -8.09 -1.27
C LEU A 126 -16.04 -7.86 -1.27
N LYS A 127 -15.41 -7.80 -2.45
CA LYS A 127 -14.00 -7.40 -2.57
C LYS A 127 -13.75 -5.98 -2.06
N GLY A 128 -14.67 -5.06 -2.33
CA GLY A 128 -14.64 -3.69 -1.83
C GLY A 128 -14.77 -3.60 -0.31
N VAL A 129 -15.72 -4.35 0.28
CA VAL A 129 -15.92 -4.45 1.73
C VAL A 129 -14.69 -5.06 2.41
N ASN A 130 -14.20 -6.19 1.91
CA ASN A 130 -13.00 -6.85 2.45
C ASN A 130 -11.79 -5.91 2.47
N ARG A 131 -11.58 -5.14 1.40
CA ARG A 131 -10.49 -4.14 1.33
C ARG A 131 -10.63 -3.07 2.41
N VAL A 132 -11.84 -2.53 2.61
CA VAL A 132 -12.08 -1.52 3.65
C VAL A 132 -11.83 -2.09 5.04
N LEU A 133 -12.33 -3.31 5.30
CA LEU A 133 -12.12 -3.99 6.58
C LEU A 133 -10.64 -4.23 6.86
N LYS A 134 -9.92 -4.82 5.91
CA LYS A 134 -8.50 -5.15 6.06
C LYS A 134 -7.65 -3.90 6.28
N TYR A 135 -7.78 -2.90 5.40
CA TYR A 135 -6.84 -1.78 5.36
C TYR A 135 -7.25 -0.53 6.14
N GLU A 136 -8.55 -0.27 6.30
CA GLU A 136 -8.98 0.90 7.07
C GLU A 136 -9.24 0.56 8.53
N PHE A 137 -9.73 -0.64 8.82
CA PHE A 137 -10.06 -1.04 10.19
C PHE A 137 -9.00 -1.93 10.81
N GLY A 138 -8.61 -3.01 10.14
CA GLY A 138 -7.61 -3.96 10.62
C GLY A 138 -6.28 -3.27 10.94
N VAL A 139 -5.73 -2.54 9.97
CA VAL A 139 -4.47 -1.77 10.14
C VAL A 139 -4.54 -0.78 11.32
N ASN A 140 -5.66 -0.07 11.49
CA ASN A 140 -5.84 0.89 12.58
C ASN A 140 -6.00 0.23 13.95
N ALA A 141 -6.63 -0.95 14.00
CA ALA A 141 -6.78 -1.73 15.22
C ALA A 141 -5.42 -2.29 15.65
N LEU A 142 -4.71 -2.97 14.72
CA LEU A 142 -3.37 -3.51 14.94
C LEU A 142 -2.39 -2.42 15.39
N TYR A 143 -2.37 -1.28 14.72
CA TYR A 143 -1.53 -0.15 15.13
C TYR A 143 -1.77 0.26 16.58
N ARG A 144 -3.04 0.38 17.00
CA ARG A 144 -3.38 0.78 18.36
C ARG A 144 -2.97 -0.28 19.38
N GLU A 145 -3.25 -1.55 19.10
CA GLU A 145 -2.89 -2.67 19.98
C GLU A 145 -1.37 -2.77 20.16
N ILE A 146 -0.61 -2.69 19.07
CA ILE A 146 0.85 -2.68 19.09
C ILE A 146 1.38 -1.49 19.91
N MET A 147 0.86 -0.29 19.70
CA MET A 147 1.31 0.90 20.45
C MET A 147 1.03 0.78 21.95
N VAL A 148 -0.14 0.29 22.34
CA VAL A 148 -0.48 0.04 23.76
C VAL A 148 0.46 -1.01 24.38
N ALA A 149 0.79 -2.07 23.64
CA ALA A 149 1.74 -3.09 24.10
C ALA A 149 3.15 -2.51 24.31
N ILE A 150 3.63 -1.68 23.38
CA ILE A 150 4.93 -0.98 23.52
C ILE A 150 4.93 -0.04 24.73
N GLU A 151 3.85 0.72 24.93
CA GLU A 151 3.74 1.67 26.04
C GLU A 151 3.67 0.98 27.41
N SER A 152 3.01 -0.18 27.46
CA SER A 152 2.90 -0.99 28.68
C SER A 152 4.18 -1.74 29.05
N GLY A 153 5.20 -1.72 28.18
CA GLY A 153 6.49 -2.38 28.43
C GLY A 153 6.44 -3.91 28.30
N ILE A 154 5.35 -4.47 27.75
CA ILE A 154 5.20 -5.91 27.54
C ILE A 154 5.88 -6.28 26.22
N GLY A 155 7.22 -6.25 26.22
CA GLY A 155 8.03 -6.40 25.01
C GLY A 155 7.79 -7.71 24.25
N GLU A 156 7.55 -8.80 24.97
CA GLU A 156 7.34 -10.13 24.38
C GLU A 156 5.99 -10.27 23.65
N SER A 157 4.98 -9.47 23.99
CA SER A 157 3.66 -9.54 23.37
C SER A 157 3.51 -8.64 22.14
N ILE A 158 4.58 -7.95 21.72
CA ILE A 158 4.53 -7.07 20.55
C ILE A 158 4.59 -7.93 19.28
N ASP A 159 3.43 -8.23 18.72
CA ASP A 159 3.32 -8.85 17.40
C ASP A 159 3.13 -7.77 16.32
N THR A 160 4.20 -7.51 15.56
CA THR A 160 4.19 -6.61 14.40
C THR A 160 4.03 -7.37 13.08
N GLY A 161 3.98 -8.72 13.16
CA GLY A 161 3.90 -9.67 12.06
C GLY A 161 2.83 -9.28 11.04
N GLU A 162 1.60 -9.32 11.52
CA GLU A 162 0.40 -9.10 10.70
C GLU A 162 0.41 -7.72 10.02
N LEU A 163 0.81 -6.65 10.72
CA LEU A 163 0.78 -5.30 10.17
C LEU A 163 1.74 -5.14 8.98
N THR A 164 2.95 -5.71 9.05
CA THR A 164 3.87 -5.61 7.91
C THR A 164 3.49 -6.55 6.76
N GLU A 165 2.93 -7.73 7.03
CA GLU A 165 2.41 -8.61 5.98
C GLU A 165 1.24 -7.95 5.23
N ILE A 166 0.42 -7.18 5.95
CA ILE A 166 -0.59 -6.32 5.34
C ILE A 166 0.09 -5.23 4.50
N GLY A 167 1.16 -4.61 5.00
CA GLY A 167 1.96 -3.60 4.30
C GLY A 167 2.55 -4.10 2.98
N GLU A 168 3.21 -5.27 2.97
CA GLU A 168 3.80 -5.85 1.77
C GLU A 168 2.74 -6.16 0.71
N ARG A 169 1.61 -6.74 1.11
CA ARG A 169 0.48 -7.00 0.20
C ARG A 169 -0.15 -5.71 -0.30
N ALA A 170 -0.22 -4.67 0.55
CA ALA A 170 -0.81 -3.38 0.18
C ALA A 170 -0.09 -2.74 -1.02
N VAL A 171 1.23 -2.86 -1.14
CA VAL A 171 1.98 -2.31 -2.29
C VAL A 171 1.52 -2.94 -3.62
N MET A 172 1.04 -4.19 -3.58
CA MET A 172 0.60 -4.91 -4.76
C MET A 172 -0.88 -4.71 -5.09
N GLU A 173 -1.72 -4.54 -4.07
CA GLU A 173 -3.19 -4.66 -4.19
C GLU A 173 -3.96 -3.38 -3.85
N ALA A 174 -3.35 -2.48 -3.08
CA ALA A 174 -4.00 -1.33 -2.46
C ALA A 174 -3.64 -0.02 -3.17
N PRO A 175 -4.45 1.04 -3.02
CA PRO A 175 -4.07 2.36 -3.52
C PRO A 175 -2.90 2.91 -2.71
N GLU A 176 -2.09 3.77 -3.33
CA GLU A 176 -0.92 4.40 -2.71
C GLU A 176 -1.24 5.02 -1.34
N ASN A 177 -2.35 5.76 -1.18
CA ASN A 177 -2.73 6.36 0.10
C ASN A 177 -2.85 5.34 1.24
N THR A 178 -3.30 4.11 0.96
CA THR A 178 -3.36 3.03 1.94
C THR A 178 -1.96 2.57 2.33
N VAL A 179 -1.06 2.43 1.35
CA VAL A 179 0.35 2.11 1.59
C VAL A 179 1.02 3.19 2.44
N VAL A 180 0.78 4.46 2.13
CA VAL A 180 1.26 5.61 2.91
C VAL A 180 0.81 5.53 4.37
N THR A 181 -0.47 5.21 4.63
CA THR A 181 -0.97 5.03 6.00
C THR A 181 -0.24 3.93 6.75
N ILE A 182 -0.04 2.77 6.12
CA ILE A 182 0.66 1.63 6.75
C ILE A 182 2.11 1.99 7.04
N ILE A 183 2.81 2.61 6.08
CA ILE A 183 4.19 3.09 6.27
C ILE A 183 4.25 4.04 7.47
N ARG A 184 3.36 5.03 7.57
CA ARG A 184 3.35 5.96 8.72
C ARG A 184 3.17 5.24 10.06
N PHE A 185 2.31 4.23 10.11
CA PHE A 185 2.12 3.43 11.33
C PHE A 185 3.36 2.60 11.66
N LEU A 186 3.95 1.92 10.67
CA LEU A 186 5.20 1.20 10.86
C LEU A 186 6.33 2.12 11.31
N SER A 187 6.47 3.32 10.74
CA SER A 187 7.47 4.30 11.16
C SER A 187 7.28 4.75 12.62
N GLN A 188 6.03 5.01 13.04
CA GLN A 188 5.73 5.41 14.42
C GLN A 188 6.01 4.27 15.41
N ILE A 189 5.59 3.04 15.08
CA ILE A 189 5.88 1.84 15.88
C ILE A 189 7.39 1.63 15.96
N GLY A 190 8.09 1.64 14.83
CA GLY A 190 9.54 1.42 14.76
C GLY A 190 10.30 2.45 15.60
N LYS A 191 9.89 3.72 15.53
CA LYS A 191 10.50 4.78 16.34
C LYS A 191 10.26 4.53 17.82
N LYS A 192 9.03 4.17 18.20
CA LYS A 192 8.71 3.86 19.61
C LYS A 192 9.47 2.64 20.13
N CYS A 193 9.63 1.59 19.32
CA CYS A 193 10.46 0.44 19.64
C CYS A 193 11.93 0.85 19.84
N ALA A 194 12.46 1.71 18.97
CA ALA A 194 13.82 2.23 19.09
C ALA A 194 13.99 3.07 20.37
N GLU A 195 13.04 3.94 20.71
CA GLU A 195 13.04 4.71 21.98
C GLU A 195 13.07 3.78 23.21
N LYS A 196 12.38 2.64 23.14
CA LYS A 196 12.26 1.67 24.24
C LYS A 196 13.38 0.62 24.28
N GLY A 197 14.34 0.66 23.36
CA GLY A 197 15.44 -0.31 23.35
C GLY A 197 15.06 -1.69 22.78
N LEU A 198 13.92 -1.81 22.10
CA LEU A 198 13.42 -3.08 21.55
C LEU A 198 14.11 -3.41 20.22
N GLY A 199 15.39 -3.80 20.30
CA GLY A 199 16.29 -4.04 19.16
C GLY A 199 15.68 -4.88 18.04
N ASP A 200 15.29 -6.13 18.34
CA ASP A 200 14.79 -7.09 17.35
C ASP A 200 13.51 -6.62 16.65
N LYS A 201 12.59 -6.00 17.41
CA LYS A 201 11.34 -5.45 16.85
C LYS A 201 11.63 -4.24 15.96
N THR A 202 12.54 -3.36 16.40
CA THR A 202 13.01 -2.23 15.59
C THR A 202 13.66 -2.72 14.29
N TYR A 203 14.57 -3.69 14.37
CA TYR A 203 15.25 -4.31 13.24
C TYR A 203 14.23 -4.77 12.19
N TRP A 204 13.25 -5.55 12.63
CA TRP A 204 12.30 -6.16 11.72
C TRP A 204 11.38 -5.14 11.07
N ILE A 205 10.95 -4.12 11.81
CA ILE A 205 10.14 -3.01 11.26
C ILE A 205 10.94 -2.23 10.22
N VAL A 206 12.21 -1.91 10.50
CA VAL A 206 13.09 -1.19 9.56
C VAL A 206 13.30 -2.01 8.29
N TYR A 207 13.57 -3.31 8.42
CA TYR A 207 13.71 -4.23 7.29
C TYR A 207 12.45 -4.24 6.41
N LYS A 208 11.26 -4.35 7.02
CA LYS A 208 9.99 -4.35 6.28
C LYS A 208 9.65 -2.99 5.67
N LEU A 209 9.95 -1.88 6.36
CA LEU A 209 9.83 -0.52 5.81
C LEU A 209 10.71 -0.34 4.57
N SER A 210 11.94 -0.87 4.61
CA SER A 210 12.87 -0.84 3.47
C SER A 210 12.30 -1.59 2.27
N ASP A 211 11.87 -2.85 2.46
CA ASP A 211 11.29 -3.65 1.39
C ASP A 211 10.02 -3.02 0.78
N ILE A 212 9.11 -2.53 1.64
CA ILE A 212 7.90 -1.81 1.21
C ILE A 212 8.28 -0.54 0.41
N GLY A 213 9.29 0.21 0.85
CA GLY A 213 9.79 1.39 0.13
C GLY A 213 10.35 1.06 -1.25
N VAL A 214 11.20 0.03 -1.35
CA VAL A 214 11.79 -0.42 -2.63
C VAL A 214 10.73 -0.93 -3.60
N LYS A 215 9.71 -1.64 -3.11
CA LYS A 215 8.56 -2.09 -3.91
C LYS A 215 7.69 -0.90 -4.34
N SER A 216 7.51 0.10 -3.48
CA SER A 216 6.75 1.32 -3.76
C SER A 216 7.38 2.12 -4.90
N VAL A 217 8.72 2.28 -4.90
CA VAL A 217 9.45 2.88 -6.02
C VAL A 217 9.20 2.10 -7.31
N GLY A 218 9.27 0.76 -7.25
CA GLY A 218 9.01 -0.11 -8.40
C GLY A 218 7.61 0.05 -9.00
N LYS A 219 6.61 0.39 -8.17
CA LYS A 219 5.22 0.66 -8.60
C LYS A 219 4.99 2.12 -9.04
N GLY A 220 5.96 3.01 -8.83
CA GLY A 220 5.79 4.45 -9.04
C GLY A 220 4.94 5.14 -7.97
N PHE A 221 4.88 4.57 -6.76
CA PHE A 221 4.24 5.19 -5.60
C PHE A 221 5.22 6.16 -4.93
N GLU A 222 5.35 7.35 -5.51
CA GLU A 222 6.29 8.39 -5.07
C GLU A 222 6.03 8.85 -3.64
N GLU A 223 4.77 9.06 -3.24
CA GLU A 223 4.43 9.49 -1.89
C GLU A 223 4.71 8.38 -0.86
N ALA A 224 4.36 7.13 -1.18
CA ALA A 224 4.69 6.01 -0.30
C ALA A 224 6.21 5.85 -0.13
N SER A 225 6.97 5.96 -1.22
CA SER A 225 8.44 5.88 -1.19
C SER A 225 9.05 7.00 -0.36
N PHE A 226 8.53 8.22 -0.50
CA PHE A 226 8.92 9.37 0.31
C PHE A 226 8.71 9.12 1.81
N PHE A 227 7.52 8.64 2.20
CA PHE A 227 7.24 8.35 3.60
C PHE A 227 8.04 7.15 4.15
N ALA A 228 8.42 6.19 3.29
CA ALA A 228 9.31 5.10 3.68
C ALA A 228 10.71 5.64 4.03
N VAL A 229 11.28 6.50 3.17
CA VAL A 229 12.56 7.18 3.43
C VAL A 229 12.52 7.99 4.72
N GLN A 230 11.47 8.81 4.92
CA GLN A 230 11.32 9.59 6.15
C GLN A 230 11.20 8.68 7.38
N GLY A 231 10.46 7.58 7.26
CA GLY A 231 10.34 6.56 8.30
C GLY A 231 11.67 5.94 8.69
N LEU A 232 12.43 5.44 7.70
CA LEU A 232 13.74 4.83 7.93
C LEU A 232 14.72 5.83 8.57
N LYS A 233 14.72 7.09 8.12
CA LYS A 233 15.49 8.17 8.74
C LYS A 233 15.13 8.34 10.22
N ASP A 234 13.84 8.51 10.53
CA ASP A 234 13.39 8.78 11.89
C ASP A 234 13.69 7.61 12.84
N VAL A 235 13.42 6.38 12.40
CA VAL A 235 13.70 5.17 13.19
C VAL A 235 15.20 4.96 13.34
N GLY A 236 15.98 5.10 12.27
CA GLY A 236 17.43 4.91 12.28
C GLY A 236 18.15 5.94 13.15
N VAL A 237 17.73 7.21 13.12
CA VAL A 237 18.29 8.26 13.98
C VAL A 237 18.02 7.94 15.44
N GLU A 238 16.81 7.48 15.76
CA GLU A 238 16.44 7.16 17.14
C GLU A 238 17.19 5.91 17.64
N ALA A 239 17.32 4.88 16.79
CA ALA A 239 18.13 3.70 17.09
C ALA A 239 19.60 4.07 17.35
N ALA A 240 20.19 4.91 16.50
CA ALA A 240 21.58 5.36 16.65
C ALA A 240 21.80 6.18 17.94
N LYS A 241 20.83 6.99 18.36
CA LYS A 241 20.91 7.77 19.62
C LYS A 241 20.90 6.92 20.88
N ASN A 242 20.17 5.81 20.89
CA ASN A 242 19.93 5.02 22.10
C ASN A 242 21.21 4.30 22.60
N ARG A 243 22.27 4.19 21.78
CA ARG A 243 23.60 3.61 22.12
C ARG A 243 23.59 2.17 22.65
N LEU A 244 22.42 1.54 22.77
CA LEU A 244 22.31 0.11 23.07
C LEU A 244 22.84 -0.69 21.90
N LYS A 245 23.65 -1.71 22.20
CA LYS A 245 24.26 -2.56 21.16
C LYS A 245 23.23 -3.21 20.25
N SER A 246 22.07 -3.58 20.80
CA SER A 246 20.94 -4.17 20.06
C SER A 246 20.30 -3.23 19.03
N LEU A 247 20.63 -1.93 19.06
CA LEU A 247 20.09 -0.92 18.14
C LEU A 247 21.08 -0.49 17.04
N PHE A 248 22.32 -1.00 17.05
CA PHE A 248 23.26 -0.76 15.95
C PHE A 248 22.81 -1.43 14.65
N GLU A 249 22.35 -2.67 14.72
CA GLU A 249 21.86 -3.40 13.55
C GLU A 249 20.63 -2.71 12.90
N PRO A 250 19.58 -2.32 13.64
CA PRO A 250 18.49 -1.52 13.08
C PRO A 250 18.94 -0.22 12.38
N ALA A 251 19.90 0.51 12.94
CA ALA A 251 20.42 1.73 12.32
C ALA A 251 21.16 1.43 11.01
N ASN A 252 21.92 0.33 10.97
CA ASN A 252 22.62 -0.12 9.75
C ASN A 252 21.63 -0.58 8.67
N VAL A 253 20.58 -1.32 9.03
CA VAL A 253 19.52 -1.70 8.07
C VAL A 253 18.78 -0.48 7.55
N ALA A 254 18.58 0.55 8.39
CA ALA A 254 17.98 1.80 7.94
C ALA A 254 18.87 2.52 6.91
N ILE A 255 20.19 2.54 7.12
CA ILE A 255 21.17 3.06 6.16
C ILE A 255 21.08 2.33 4.83
N ASP A 256 21.08 1.00 4.85
CA ASP A 256 20.98 0.20 3.62
C ASP A 256 19.64 0.43 2.91
N GLY A 257 18.53 0.50 3.65
CA GLY A 257 17.23 0.79 3.07
C GLY A 257 17.13 2.18 2.44
N LEU A 258 17.71 3.20 3.07
CA LEU A 258 17.77 4.56 2.50
C LEU A 258 18.58 4.57 1.20
N LYS A 259 19.74 3.91 1.19
CA LYS A 259 20.58 3.75 0.00
C LYS A 259 19.81 3.05 -1.13
N ASP A 260 19.16 1.92 -0.85
CA ASP A 260 18.46 1.12 -1.86
C ASP A 260 17.23 1.84 -2.43
N ILE A 261 16.42 2.48 -1.58
CA ILE A 261 15.25 3.25 -2.02
C ILE A 261 15.71 4.47 -2.84
N GLY A 262 16.71 5.20 -2.37
CA GLY A 262 17.25 6.37 -3.06
C GLY A 262 17.85 6.02 -4.42
N ALA A 263 18.66 4.96 -4.49
CA ALA A 263 19.29 4.50 -5.72
C ALA A 263 18.23 4.11 -6.76
N LYS A 264 17.25 3.31 -6.36
CA LYS A 264 16.16 2.88 -7.23
C LYS A 264 15.25 4.04 -7.66
N ALA A 265 15.03 5.03 -6.77
CA ALA A 265 14.28 6.23 -7.11
C ALA A 265 15.01 7.07 -8.17
N ALA A 266 16.34 7.20 -8.04
CA ALA A 266 17.18 7.85 -9.04
C ALA A 266 17.14 7.12 -10.39
N GLU A 267 17.35 5.79 -10.41
CA GLU A 267 17.23 4.97 -11.63
C GLU A 267 15.89 5.14 -12.34
N LYS A 268 14.80 5.29 -11.57
CA LYS A 268 13.44 5.47 -12.10
C LYS A 268 13.10 6.92 -12.46
N GLY A 269 14.00 7.87 -12.18
CA GLY A 269 13.78 9.28 -12.41
C GLY A 269 12.63 9.86 -11.57
N LEU A 270 12.37 9.30 -10.38
CA LEU A 270 11.31 9.78 -9.49
C LEU A 270 11.78 11.06 -8.79
N LYS A 271 11.39 12.22 -9.34
CA LYS A 271 11.78 13.54 -8.81
C LYS A 271 10.79 14.08 -7.77
N LYS A 272 9.54 13.60 -7.78
CA LYS A 272 8.50 14.14 -6.89
C LYS A 272 8.83 13.80 -5.43
N GLY A 273 8.80 14.83 -4.59
CA GLY A 273 9.08 14.69 -3.16
C GLY A 273 10.57 14.53 -2.83
N ASP A 274 11.46 14.64 -3.81
CA ASP A 274 12.90 14.63 -3.60
C ASP A 274 13.38 13.39 -2.81
N ILE A 275 12.83 12.20 -3.15
CA ILE A 275 13.08 10.93 -2.44
C ILE A 275 14.58 10.68 -2.25
N THR A 276 15.37 10.91 -3.31
CA THR A 276 16.82 10.71 -3.31
C THR A 276 17.55 11.70 -2.40
N ILE A 277 17.15 12.99 -2.42
CA ILE A 277 17.67 14.03 -1.52
C ILE A 277 17.37 13.64 -0.07
N ARG A 278 16.11 13.26 0.23
CA ARG A 278 15.74 12.81 1.58
C ARG A 278 16.49 11.56 2.03
N ALA A 279 16.78 10.64 1.11
CA ALA A 279 17.62 9.49 1.41
C ALA A 279 19.04 9.91 1.78
N THR A 280 19.65 10.86 1.07
CA THR A 280 20.98 11.39 1.43
C THR A 280 20.97 12.12 2.77
N GLU A 281 19.95 12.94 3.06
CA GLU A 281 19.81 13.58 4.37
C GLU A 281 19.67 12.54 5.49
N GLY A 282 18.89 11.48 5.27
CA GLY A 282 18.73 10.38 6.22
C GLY A 282 20.04 9.65 6.48
N LEU A 283 20.80 9.33 5.43
CA LEU A 283 22.12 8.69 5.55
C LEU A 283 23.07 9.54 6.40
N ARG A 284 23.16 10.85 6.11
CA ARG A 284 23.95 11.80 6.90
C ARG A 284 23.47 11.83 8.35
N ASP A 285 22.18 12.01 8.58
CA ASP A 285 21.64 12.23 9.92
C ASP A 285 21.83 10.99 10.82
N ILE A 286 21.65 9.77 10.29
CA ILE A 286 21.95 8.53 11.02
C ILE A 286 23.45 8.41 11.26
N GLY A 287 24.27 8.60 10.22
CA GLY A 287 25.73 8.52 10.31
C GLY A 287 26.32 9.46 11.36
N MET A 288 25.81 10.69 11.46
CA MET A 288 26.23 11.68 12.46
C MET A 288 25.89 11.29 13.90
N LYS A 289 24.96 10.32 14.10
CA LYS A 289 24.61 9.79 15.43
C LYS A 289 25.32 8.49 15.75
N LEU A 290 25.84 7.77 14.76
CA LEU A 290 26.61 6.56 14.98
C LEU A 290 28.06 6.86 15.39
N GLY A 291 28.62 5.98 16.22
CA GLY A 291 30.04 5.98 16.53
C GLY A 291 30.89 5.64 15.31
N ASP A 292 30.47 4.61 14.55
CA ASP A 292 31.04 4.25 13.26
C ASP A 292 30.20 4.83 12.12
N LYS A 293 30.82 5.71 11.33
CA LYS A 293 30.17 6.42 10.21
C LYS A 293 30.38 5.72 8.86
N TYR A 294 31.11 4.62 8.82
CA TYR A 294 31.53 3.92 7.61
C TYR A 294 30.35 3.62 6.67
N LEU A 295 29.30 2.99 7.17
CA LEU A 295 28.16 2.56 6.35
C LEU A 295 27.38 3.73 5.76
N ALA A 296 27.17 4.79 6.53
CA ALA A 296 26.49 6.00 6.05
C ALA A 296 27.29 6.68 4.94
N VAL A 297 28.62 6.78 5.10
CA VAL A 297 29.52 7.35 4.08
C VAL A 297 29.53 6.48 2.83
N LYS A 298 29.64 5.15 2.97
CA LYS A 298 29.55 4.21 1.84
C LYS A 298 28.23 4.39 1.10
N GLY A 299 27.11 4.50 1.83
CA GLY A 299 25.77 4.75 1.28
C GLY A 299 25.70 6.06 0.48
N LEU A 300 26.24 7.16 1.02
CA LEU A 300 26.28 8.45 0.32
C LEU A 300 27.12 8.41 -0.96
N TRP A 301 28.29 7.76 -0.92
CA TRP A 301 29.13 7.56 -2.10
C TRP A 301 28.40 6.76 -3.19
N CYS A 302 27.70 5.69 -2.79
CA CYS A 302 26.87 4.95 -3.72
C CYS A 302 25.76 5.79 -4.33
N LEU A 303 25.00 6.47 -3.48
CA LEU A 303 23.89 7.28 -3.92
C LEU A 303 24.36 8.44 -4.81
N GLY A 304 25.53 8.99 -4.55
CA GLY A 304 26.20 9.98 -5.40
C GLY A 304 26.47 9.48 -6.82
N ALA A 305 26.89 8.22 -6.99
CA ALA A 305 27.09 7.61 -8.30
C ALA A 305 25.76 7.47 -9.07
N PHE A 306 24.71 7.00 -8.40
CA PHE A 306 23.36 6.90 -8.97
C PHE A 306 22.80 8.26 -9.36
N VAL A 307 22.96 9.26 -8.49
CA VAL A 307 22.50 10.62 -8.76
C VAL A 307 23.30 11.23 -9.91
N MET A 308 24.61 11.01 -9.99
CA MET A 308 25.43 11.48 -11.11
C MET A 308 24.96 10.90 -12.45
N GLU A 309 24.59 9.62 -12.48
CA GLU A 309 24.13 8.94 -13.70
C GLU A 309 22.70 9.38 -14.11
N TYR A 310 21.77 9.38 -13.16
CA TYR A 310 20.34 9.47 -13.48
C TYR A 310 19.70 10.82 -13.14
N LEU A 311 20.27 11.59 -12.22
CA LEU A 311 19.72 12.86 -11.70
C LEU A 311 20.84 13.91 -11.46
N PRO A 312 21.64 14.27 -12.48
CA PRO A 312 22.86 15.07 -12.30
C PRO A 312 22.64 16.43 -11.65
N GLU A 313 21.42 16.97 -11.73
CA GLU A 313 21.01 18.21 -11.07
C GLU A 313 20.95 18.13 -9.53
N GLN A 314 20.90 16.92 -8.95
CA GLN A 314 20.86 16.72 -7.49
C GLN A 314 22.22 16.37 -6.87
N VAL A 315 23.28 16.25 -7.69
CA VAL A 315 24.62 15.83 -7.25
C VAL A 315 25.20 16.72 -6.16
N ASP A 316 25.02 18.04 -6.29
CA ASP A 316 25.58 19.01 -5.33
C ASP A 316 25.00 18.82 -3.94
N HIS A 317 23.75 18.34 -3.82
CA HIS A 317 23.15 18.03 -2.53
C HIS A 317 23.82 16.82 -1.86
N VAL A 318 24.18 15.78 -2.64
CA VAL A 318 24.93 14.63 -2.11
C VAL A 318 26.33 15.06 -1.66
N ILE A 319 27.01 15.89 -2.45
CA ILE A 319 28.33 16.45 -2.13
C ILE A 319 28.28 17.25 -0.83
N GLN A 320 27.27 18.10 -0.66
CA GLN A 320 27.10 18.88 0.57
C GLN A 320 26.95 17.98 1.81
N ASN A 321 26.15 16.93 1.73
CA ASN A 321 25.99 15.97 2.83
C ASN A 321 27.30 15.21 3.14
N LEU A 322 28.08 14.86 2.12
CA LEU A 322 29.41 14.25 2.31
C LEU A 322 30.40 15.20 3.00
N ARG A 323 30.42 16.48 2.62
CA ARG A 323 31.28 17.50 3.25
C ARG A 323 30.94 17.75 4.71
N GLU A 324 29.66 17.67 5.06
CA GLU A 324 29.25 17.76 6.46
C GLU A 324 29.79 16.58 7.28
N MET A 325 29.79 15.37 6.71
CA MET A 325 30.42 14.22 7.36
C MET A 325 31.95 14.29 7.37
N GLU A 326 32.57 14.83 6.32
CA GLU A 326 34.01 15.04 6.20
C GLU A 326 34.57 15.84 7.39
N LYS A 327 33.84 16.87 7.83
CA LYS A 327 34.23 17.71 8.98
C LYS A 327 34.44 16.90 10.27
N GLU A 328 33.77 15.76 10.42
CA GLU A 328 33.86 14.91 11.61
C GLU A 328 34.91 13.80 11.51
N ILE A 329 35.11 13.24 10.31
CA ILE A 329 35.96 12.04 10.12
C ILE A 329 37.27 12.31 9.37
N GLY A 330 37.41 13.49 8.77
CA GLY A 330 38.52 13.85 7.91
C GLY A 330 38.40 13.28 6.49
N LYS A 331 39.02 14.00 5.54
CA LYS A 331 38.99 13.70 4.11
C LYS A 331 39.55 12.32 3.75
N GLU A 332 40.65 11.92 4.39
CA GLU A 332 41.32 10.64 4.09
C GLU A 332 40.41 9.44 4.38
N ALA A 333 39.77 9.43 5.55
CA ALA A 333 38.83 8.38 5.95
C ALA A 333 37.64 8.32 4.98
N LEU A 334 37.02 9.48 4.71
CA LEU A 334 35.88 9.61 3.80
C LEU A 334 36.19 9.04 2.40
N MET A 335 37.37 9.37 1.84
CA MET A 335 37.80 8.92 0.51
C MET A 335 38.13 7.43 0.47
N SER A 336 38.64 6.87 1.56
CA SER A 336 38.95 5.44 1.63
C SER A 336 37.67 4.57 1.59
N TRP A 337 36.58 5.07 2.17
CA TRP A 337 35.32 4.32 2.35
C TRP A 337 34.44 4.28 1.10
N GLY A 338 34.65 5.19 0.13
CA GLY A 338 33.86 5.22 -1.11
C GLY A 338 34.13 4.08 -2.09
N LYS A 339 35.28 3.39 -1.99
CA LYS A 339 35.75 2.44 -3.03
C LYS A 339 34.88 1.19 -3.21
N ASN A 340 34.07 0.83 -2.22
CA ASN A 340 33.32 -0.44 -2.22
C ASN A 340 32.01 -0.39 -3.00
N CYS A 341 31.56 0.79 -3.48
CA CYS A 341 30.29 0.85 -4.20
C CYS A 341 30.33 0.17 -5.58
N ILE A 342 31.47 0.25 -6.26
CA ILE A 342 31.62 -0.24 -7.64
C ILE A 342 31.48 -1.76 -7.72
N GLN A 343 31.76 -2.49 -6.63
CA GLN A 343 31.61 -3.95 -6.60
C GLN A 343 30.15 -4.39 -6.76
N ASP A 344 29.23 -3.67 -6.12
CA ASP A 344 27.80 -3.98 -6.16
C ASP A 344 27.15 -3.52 -7.48
N HIS A 345 27.70 -2.45 -8.10
CA HIS A 345 27.18 -1.85 -9.34
C HIS A 345 28.29 -1.52 -10.35
N PRO A 346 28.85 -2.52 -11.06
CA PRO A 346 29.97 -2.31 -12.00
C PRO A 346 29.66 -1.35 -13.15
N ASN A 347 28.38 -1.26 -13.53
CA ASN A 347 27.89 -0.37 -14.59
C ASN A 347 28.01 1.12 -14.22
N LEU A 348 28.06 1.47 -12.93
CA LEU A 348 28.17 2.85 -12.46
C LEU A 348 29.63 3.32 -12.27
N LYS A 349 30.62 2.54 -12.70
CA LYS A 349 32.03 2.87 -12.50
C LYS A 349 32.40 4.25 -13.06
N SER A 350 31.92 4.60 -14.25
CA SER A 350 32.21 5.90 -14.86
C SER A 350 31.59 7.05 -14.08
N SER A 351 30.31 6.93 -13.73
CA SER A 351 29.54 7.92 -12.99
C SER A 351 30.08 8.10 -11.56
N PHE A 352 30.60 7.03 -10.95
CA PHE A 352 31.28 7.08 -9.65
C PHE A 352 32.57 7.89 -9.70
N GLU A 353 33.45 7.66 -10.70
CA GLU A 353 34.70 8.43 -10.82
C GLU A 353 34.42 9.90 -11.13
N GLU A 354 33.40 10.18 -11.94
CA GLU A 354 32.97 11.55 -12.24
C GLU A 354 32.38 12.25 -11.00
N PHE A 355 31.54 11.56 -10.22
CA PHE A 355 31.04 12.05 -8.94
C PHE A 355 32.19 12.39 -7.98
N LYS A 356 33.17 11.49 -7.88
CA LYS A 356 34.38 11.68 -7.05
C LYS A 356 35.23 12.84 -7.53
N ARG A 357 35.37 13.06 -8.84
CA ARG A 357 36.05 14.23 -9.42
C ARG A 357 35.35 15.52 -8.97
N ARG A 358 34.03 15.61 -9.17
CA ARG A 358 33.23 16.79 -8.79
C ARG A 358 33.27 17.07 -7.29
N TYR A 359 33.25 16.04 -6.45
CA TYR A 359 33.42 16.18 -5.00
C TYR A 359 34.78 16.81 -4.62
N ASN A 360 35.87 16.48 -5.33
CA ASN A 360 37.19 17.05 -5.06
C ASN A 360 37.38 18.48 -5.60
N GLU A 361 36.60 18.89 -6.61
CA GLU A 361 36.73 20.19 -7.27
C GLU A 361 36.03 21.33 -6.53
N GLY A 362 34.92 21.05 -5.87
CA GLY A 362 34.24 22.05 -5.04
C GLY A 362 34.72 22.01 -3.61
#